data_AF-A0A519X231-F1
#
_entry.id   AF-A0A519X231-F1
#
_cell.length_a   1.000
_cell.length_b   1.000
_cell.length_c   1.000
_cell.angle_alpha   90.00
_cell.angle_beta   90.00
_cell.angle_gamma   90.00
#
_symmetry.space_group_name_H-M   'P 1'
#
loop_
_entity.id
_entity.type
_entity.pdbx_description
1 polymer ?
#
loop_
_entity_poly.entity_id
_entity_poly.type
_entity_poly.pdbx_seq_one_letter_code
_entity_poly.pdbx_strand_id
1 'polypeptide(L)'
;MRRYRERLLQDYVFSGKSDEQRKSEMNRVNPKYVLRNYMSQQAIDKATAGDYSEVNGLLELLRSPYSEQPQHEKYFEKRPEWARTKAGCSMLSCSS
;
A
#
# COMPACT_ATOMS: atom_id res chain seq x y z
N MET A 1 3.24 6.55 20.71
CA MET A 1 3.54 7.72 19.86
C MET A 1 4.54 8.71 20.47
N ARG A 2 4.50 9.05 21.78
CA ARG A 2 5.46 10.02 22.39
C ARG A 2 6.94 9.68 22.17
N ARG A 3 7.37 8.46 22.51
CA ARG A 3 8.77 7.98 22.33
C ARG A 3 9.30 8.07 20.89
N TYR A 4 8.46 7.80 19.90
CA TYR A 4 8.85 7.92 18.48
C TYR A 4 9.11 9.38 18.11
N ARG A 5 8.22 10.30 18.51
CA ARG A 5 8.36 11.74 18.24
C ARG A 5 9.60 12.33 18.93
N GLU A 6 9.88 11.93 20.17
CA GLU A 6 11.10 12.31 20.90
C GLU A 6 12.36 11.87 20.14
N ARG A 7 12.38 10.64 19.62
CA ARG A 7 13.49 10.15 18.80
C ARG A 7 13.67 10.96 17.50
N LEU A 8 12.57 11.35 16.84
CA LEU A 8 12.63 12.17 15.62
C LEU A 8 13.20 13.57 15.87
N LEU A 9 12.88 14.18 17.03
CA LEU A 9 13.43 15.48 17.43
C LEU A 9 14.95 15.39 17.63
N GLN A 10 15.44 14.30 18.23
CA GLN A 10 16.89 14.07 18.36
C GLN A 10 17.57 13.91 16.99
N ASP A 11 16.93 13.27 16.01
CA ASP A 11 17.45 13.21 14.64
C ASP A 11 17.55 14.59 13.99
N TYR A 12 16.58 15.49 14.21
CA TYR A 12 16.65 16.86 13.70
C TYR A 12 17.85 17.60 14.30
N VAL A 13 18.03 17.51 15.62
CA VAL A 13 19.14 18.16 16.33
C VAL A 13 20.51 17.64 15.84
N PHE A 14 20.62 16.35 15.52
CA PHE A 14 21.87 15.73 15.09
C PHE A 14 22.18 15.86 13.59
N SER A 15 21.15 15.77 12.73
CA SER A 15 21.32 15.73 11.26
C SER A 15 20.93 17.02 10.55
N GLY A 16 20.23 17.94 11.21
CA GLY A 16 19.68 19.16 10.61
C GLY A 16 18.57 18.93 9.57
N LYS A 17 18.08 17.70 9.41
CA LYS A 17 17.09 17.35 8.38
C LYS A 17 15.70 17.90 8.72
N SER A 18 15.18 18.79 7.88
CA SER A 18 13.80 19.27 7.92
C SER A 18 12.77 18.13 7.80
N ASP A 19 11.53 18.41 8.19
CA ASP A 19 10.42 17.46 8.05
C ASP A 19 10.13 17.15 6.58
N GLU A 20 10.32 18.11 5.67
CA GLU A 20 10.19 17.93 4.22
C GLU A 20 11.22 16.93 3.68
N GLN A 21 12.49 17.07 4.09
CA GLN A 21 13.55 16.14 3.71
C GLN A 21 13.28 14.74 4.26
N ARG A 22 12.86 14.65 5.52
CA ARG A 22 12.48 13.38 6.15
C ARG A 22 11.31 12.73 5.42
N LYS A 23 10.27 13.49 5.09
CA LYS A 23 9.09 13.00 4.34
C LYS A 23 9.50 12.47 2.96
N SER A 24 10.38 13.19 2.26
CA SER A 24 10.92 12.75 0.96
C SER A 24 11.67 11.42 1.09
N GLU A 25 12.56 11.29 2.09
CA GLU A 25 13.27 10.03 2.35
C GLU A 25 12.31 8.88 2.72
N MET A 26 11.32 9.15 3.57
CA MET A 26 10.31 8.16 3.94
C MET A 26 9.47 7.70 2.75
N ASN A 27 9.07 8.61 1.87
CA ASN A 27 8.27 8.27 0.68
C ASN A 27 9.06 7.43 -0.33
N ARG A 28 10.40 7.53 -0.36
CA ARG A 28 11.24 6.71 -1.24
C ARG A 28 11.34 5.25 -0.81
N VAL A 29 11.06 4.94 0.46
CA VAL A 29 11.20 3.58 1.01
C VAL A 29 9.89 2.97 1.48
N ASN A 30 8.88 3.79 1.77
CA ASN A 30 7.55 3.34 2.17
C ASN A 30 6.61 3.42 0.95
N PRO A 31 6.20 2.29 0.36
CA PRO A 31 5.32 2.33 -0.79
C PRO A 31 3.94 2.89 -0.38
N LYS A 32 3.38 3.75 -1.23
CA LYS A 32 2.00 4.23 -1.10
C LYS A 32 1.03 3.09 -1.43
N TYR A 33 1.34 2.29 -2.46
CA TYR A 33 0.51 1.19 -2.94
C TYR A 33 1.16 -0.16 -2.68
N VAL A 34 0.38 -1.10 -2.14
CA VAL A 34 0.79 -2.48 -1.89
C VAL A 34 -0.29 -3.42 -2.42
N LEU A 35 0.11 -4.53 -3.03
CA LEU A 35 -0.81 -5.55 -3.51
C LEU A 35 -1.43 -6.30 -2.33
N ARG A 36 -2.63 -5.90 -1.92
CA ARG A 36 -3.37 -6.56 -0.84
C ARG A 36 -4.13 -7.75 -1.41
N ASN A 37 -4.27 -8.83 -0.63
CA ASN A 37 -4.96 -10.05 -1.08
C ASN A 37 -6.35 -9.81 -1.67
N TYR A 38 -7.13 -8.88 -1.11
CA TYR A 38 -8.44 -8.57 -1.66
C TYR A 38 -8.39 -7.95 -3.06
N MET A 39 -7.35 -7.18 -3.37
CA MET A 39 -7.14 -6.61 -4.70
C MET A 39 -6.80 -7.73 -5.68
N SER A 40 -5.91 -8.64 -5.28
CA SER A 40 -5.62 -9.85 -6.06
C SER A 40 -6.87 -10.69 -6.31
N GLN A 41 -7.72 -10.88 -5.29
CA GLN A 41 -8.96 -11.63 -5.44
C GLN A 41 -9.94 -10.94 -6.40
N GLN A 42 -10.10 -9.62 -6.33
CA GLN A 42 -10.94 -8.89 -7.30
C GLN A 42 -10.44 -9.05 -8.74
N ALA A 43 -9.12 -8.98 -8.92
CA ALA A 43 -8.49 -9.19 -10.22
C ALA A 43 -8.72 -10.62 -10.73
N ILE A 44 -8.60 -11.64 -9.88
CA ILE A 44 -8.86 -13.04 -10.23
C ILE A 44 -10.34 -13.23 -10.61
N ASP A 45 -11.27 -12.69 -9.82
CA ASP A 45 -12.71 -12.81 -10.04
C ASP A 45 -13.10 -12.23 -11.42
N LYS A 46 -12.60 -11.02 -11.74
CA LYS A 46 -12.84 -10.39 -13.05
C LYS A 46 -12.18 -11.15 -14.20
N ALA A 47 -10.92 -11.57 -14.04
CA ALA A 47 -10.20 -12.31 -15.08
C ALA A 47 -10.88 -13.66 -15.39
N THR A 48 -11.45 -14.33 -14.38
CA THR A 48 -12.21 -15.57 -14.55
C THR A 48 -13.50 -15.34 -15.35
N ALA A 49 -14.08 -14.14 -15.27
CA ALA A 49 -15.20 -13.71 -16.10
C ALA A 49 -14.77 -13.20 -17.49
N GLY A 50 -13.48 -13.29 -17.84
CA GLY A 50 -12.92 -12.83 -19.11
C GLY A 50 -12.51 -11.36 -19.16
N ASP A 51 -12.63 -10.62 -18.04
CA ASP A 51 -12.22 -9.21 -17.94
C ASP A 51 -10.86 -9.07 -17.24
N TYR A 52 -9.82 -8.75 -18.01
CA TYR A 52 -8.46 -8.57 -17.52
C TYR A 52 -8.12 -7.12 -17.14
N SER A 53 -9.08 -6.19 -17.20
CA SER A 53 -8.84 -4.76 -16.92
C SER A 53 -8.24 -4.51 -15.54
N GLU A 54 -8.69 -5.24 -14.53
CA GLU A 54 -8.23 -5.08 -13.15
C GLU A 54 -6.80 -5.61 -12.96
N VAL A 55 -6.46 -6.72 -13.60
CA VAL A 55 -5.09 -7.26 -13.59
C VAL A 55 -4.13 -6.25 -14.21
N ASN A 56 -4.49 -5.70 -15.37
CA ASN A 56 -3.68 -4.70 -16.06
C ASN A 56 -3.55 -3.40 -15.23
N GLY A 57 -4.63 -2.98 -14.58
CA GLY A 57 -4.63 -1.81 -13.69
C GLY A 57 -3.70 -1.99 -12.48
N LEU A 58 -3.73 -3.16 -11.84
CA LEU A 58 -2.83 -3.49 -10.73
C LEU A 58 -1.37 -3.59 -11.20
N LEU A 59 -1.12 -4.16 -12.38
CA LEU A 59 0.22 -4.23 -12.95
C LEU A 59 0.81 -2.83 -13.16
N GLU A 60 0.04 -1.90 -13.76
CA GLU A 60 0.51 -0.53 -14.00
C GLU A 60 0.74 0.21 -12.68
N LEU A 61 -0.17 0.09 -11.71
CA LEU A 61 -0.01 0.67 -10.39
C LEU A 61 1.29 0.25 -9.71
N LEU A 62 1.60 -1.04 -9.73
CA LEU A 62 2.72 -1.65 -9.01
C LEU A 62 4.07 -1.41 -9.68
N ARG A 63 4.11 -0.82 -10.89
CA ARG A 63 5.37 -0.35 -11.50
C ARG A 63 5.96 0.86 -10.78
N SER A 64 5.12 1.68 -10.16
CA SER A 64 5.54 2.90 -9.46
C SER A 64 4.92 3.02 -8.05
N PRO A 65 5.07 2.02 -7.16
CA PRO A 65 4.27 1.90 -5.94
C PRO A 65 4.58 2.97 -4.87
N TYR A 66 5.70 3.68 -5.00
CA TYR A 66 6.14 4.76 -4.11
C TYR A 66 5.63 6.14 -4.56
N SER A 67 5.29 6.29 -5.83
CA SER A 67 4.90 7.57 -6.43
C SER A 67 3.43 7.89 -6.14
N GLU A 68 3.08 9.17 -6.07
CA GLU A 68 1.66 9.56 -6.07
C GLU A 68 1.05 9.34 -7.45
N GLN A 69 -0.10 8.67 -7.49
CA GLN A 69 -0.80 8.34 -8.72
C GLN A 69 -2.29 8.70 -8.55
N PRO A 70 -2.70 9.96 -8.82
CA PRO A 70 -4.07 10.42 -8.58
C PRO A 70 -5.15 9.55 -9.24
N GLN A 71 -4.86 9.04 -10.45
CA GLN A 71 -5.75 8.13 -11.18
C GLN A 71 -5.95 6.75 -10.51
N HIS A 72 -5.11 6.41 -9.54
CA HIS A 72 -5.11 5.14 -8.81
C HIS A 72 -5.44 5.30 -7.32
N GLU A 73 -6.03 6.44 -6.93
CA GLU A 73 -6.39 6.74 -5.54
C GLU A 73 -7.31 5.68 -4.90
N LYS A 74 -8.19 5.05 -5.70
CA LYS A 74 -9.03 3.92 -5.27
C LYS A 74 -8.25 2.75 -4.66
N TYR A 75 -6.97 2.58 -5.02
CA TYR A 75 -6.11 1.53 -4.48
C TYR A 75 -5.37 1.95 -3.19
N PHE A 76 -5.46 3.21 -2.79
CA PHE A 76 -4.94 3.71 -1.51
C PHE A 76 -5.99 3.64 -0.38
N GLU A 77 -7.18 3.13 -0.67
CA GLU A 77 -8.24 3.02 0.31
C GLU A 77 -8.01 1.89 1.33
N LYS A 78 -8.70 2.02 2.46
CA LYS A 78 -8.74 0.96 3.47
C LYS A 78 -9.35 -0.30 2.85
N ARG A 79 -8.96 -1.45 3.41
CA ARG A 79 -9.59 -2.73 3.06
C ARG A 79 -11.11 -2.61 3.23
N PRO A 80 -11.91 -2.94 2.21
CA PRO A 80 -13.36 -2.89 2.32
C PRO A 80 -13.88 -3.99 3.25
N GLU A 81 -15.04 -3.77 3.87
CA GLU A 81 -15.52 -4.64 4.96
C GLU A 81 -15.83 -6.07 4.49
N TRP A 82 -16.39 -6.22 3.29
CA TRP A 82 -16.67 -7.54 2.70
C TRP A 82 -15.41 -8.41 2.54
N ALA A 83 -14.23 -7.79 2.37
CA ALA A 83 -12.98 -8.50 2.18
C ALA A 83 -12.42 -9.09 3.49
N ARG A 84 -13.04 -8.80 4.64
CA ARG A 84 -12.63 -9.35 5.94
C ARG A 84 -13.16 -10.75 6.18
N THR A 85 -14.23 -11.14 5.53
CA THR A 85 -14.87 -12.45 5.72
C THR A 85 -14.77 -13.34 4.49
N LYS A 86 -14.37 -12.80 3.34
CA LYS A 86 -14.19 -13.58 2.10
C LYS A 86 -12.96 -14.49 2.19
N ALA A 87 -13.16 -15.78 1.91
CA ALA A 87 -12.08 -16.76 1.75
C ALA A 87 -11.09 -16.27 0.67
N GLY A 88 -9.78 -16.45 0.91
CA GLY A 88 -8.71 -15.93 0.04
C GLY A 88 -8.29 -14.48 0.32
N CYS A 89 -9.09 -13.68 1.06
CA CYS A 89 -8.74 -12.29 1.42
C CYS A 89 -8.27 -12.13 2.86
N SER A 90 -8.85 -12.90 3.80
CA SER A 90 -8.58 -12.82 5.24
C SER A 90 -8.24 -14.17 5.87
N MET A 91 -8.85 -15.25 5.40
CA MET A 91 -8.50 -16.62 5.76
C MET A 91 -7.43 -17.12 4.80
N LEU A 92 -6.16 -16.85 5.14
CA LEU A 92 -5.04 -17.63 4.65
C LEU A 92 -4.60 -18.51 5.81
N SER A 93 -4.65 -19.82 5.61
CA SER A 93 -4.00 -20.77 6.51
C SER A 93 -2.52 -20.39 6.57
N CYS A 94 -2.02 -20.07 7.77
CA CYS A 94 -0.59 -20.15 8.02
C CYS A 94 -0.22 -21.62 7.82
N SER A 95 0.44 -21.95 6.72
CA SER A 95 1.27 -23.15 6.68
C SER A 95 2.48 -22.82 7.56
N SER A 96 2.52 -23.38 8.77
CA SER A 96 3.65 -23.31 9.71
C SER A 96 4.89 -24.01 9.18
#